data_AF-A0A0J9WWG1-F1
#
_entry.id   AF-A0A0J9WWG1-F1
#
_cell.length_a   1.000
_cell.length_b   1.000
_cell.length_c   1.000
_cell.angle_alpha   90.00
_cell.angle_beta   90.00
_cell.angle_gamma   90.00
#
_symmetry.space_group_name_H-M   'P 1'
#
loop_
_entity.id
_entity.type
_entity.pdbx_description
1 polymer ?
#
loop_
_entity_poly.entity_id
_entity_poly.type
_entity_poly.pdbx_seq_one_letter_code
_entity_poly.pdbx_strand_id
1 'polypeptide(L)'
;MIVDAQSVKNSDTAGQKGYDAGKKVSGIKRHIAVDTQGFPHAVAVTTAEVTDRQGALEALKRCRSGLGRVKRLLCDSGYTGDPFAEGVQDILGKHVTVQIAKRSELHTFKVMPKR
;
A
#
# COMPACT_ATOMS: atom_id res chain seq x y z
N MET A 1 -10.79 2.77 -2.02
CA MET A 1 -9.40 3.15 -2.28
C MET A 1 -8.58 1.87 -2.38
N ILE A 2 -7.61 1.82 -3.28
CA ILE A 2 -6.74 0.67 -3.52
C ILE A 2 -5.33 1.10 -3.11
N VAL A 3 -4.59 0.25 -2.40
CA VAL A 3 -3.20 0.51 -2.00
C VAL A 3 -2.30 -0.60 -2.50
N ASP A 4 -1.16 -0.21 -3.06
CA ASP A 4 -0.09 -1.11 -3.42
C ASP A 4 1.28 -0.41 -3.28
N ALA A 5 2.35 -1.21 -3.28
CA ALA A 5 3.72 -0.74 -3.18
C ALA A 5 4.58 -1.28 -4.32
N GLN A 6 5.58 -0.49 -4.72
CA GLN A 6 6.54 -0.91 -5.74
C GLN A 6 7.96 -0.53 -5.35
N SER A 7 8.83 -1.53 -5.32
CA SER A 7 10.27 -1.36 -5.17
C SER A 7 10.89 -1.02 -6.52
N VAL A 8 11.69 0.03 -6.57
CA VAL A 8 12.38 0.50 -7.78
C VAL A 8 13.84 0.79 -7.47
N LYS A 9 14.72 0.43 -8.42
CA LYS A 9 16.12 0.85 -8.35
C LYS A 9 16.20 2.37 -8.47
N ASN A 10 17.09 2.99 -7.71
CA ASN A 10 17.43 4.40 -7.83
C ASN A 10 18.81 4.56 -8.48
N SER A 11 19.27 5.81 -8.60
CA SER A 11 20.61 6.10 -9.12
C SER A 11 21.69 5.55 -8.19
N ASP A 12 22.83 5.12 -8.76
CA ASP A 12 23.94 4.56 -8.00
C ASP A 12 24.48 5.49 -6.90
N THR A 13 24.42 6.80 -7.14
CA THR A 13 24.88 7.85 -6.21
C THR A 13 23.82 8.26 -5.18
N ALA A 14 22.64 7.63 -5.16
CA ALA A 14 21.59 7.98 -4.22
C ALA A 14 21.98 7.59 -2.78
N GLY A 15 21.99 8.59 -1.89
CA GLY A 15 22.32 8.41 -0.48
C GLY A 15 21.22 7.72 0.35
N GLN A 16 19.96 7.79 -0.09
CA GLN A 16 18.82 7.14 0.56
C GLN A 16 18.39 5.92 -0.26
N LYS A 17 18.84 4.75 0.17
CA LYS A 17 18.49 3.46 -0.42
C LYS A 17 18.46 2.38 0.66
N GLY A 18 17.68 1.35 0.42
CA GLY A 18 17.85 0.09 1.13
C GLY A 18 17.52 -1.08 0.22
N TYR A 19 17.19 -2.24 0.80
CA TYR A 19 17.07 -3.48 0.05
C TYR A 19 15.77 -4.22 0.36
N ASP A 20 14.96 -4.40 -0.68
CA ASP A 20 13.80 -5.28 -0.64
C ASP A 20 14.24 -6.69 -1.00
N ALA A 21 14.35 -7.57 0.00
CA ALA A 21 14.74 -8.96 -0.20
C ALA A 21 13.70 -9.76 -0.99
N GLY A 22 12.41 -9.44 -0.84
CA GLY A 22 11.31 -10.13 -1.54
C GLY A 22 11.30 -9.85 -3.04
N LYS A 23 11.75 -8.65 -3.44
CA LYS A 23 11.88 -8.24 -4.85
C LYS A 23 13.32 -8.29 -5.38
N LYS A 24 14.31 -8.48 -4.51
CA LYS A 24 15.75 -8.37 -4.81
C LYS A 24 16.12 -7.03 -5.46
N VAL A 25 15.58 -5.95 -4.90
CA VAL A 25 15.77 -4.59 -5.40
C VAL A 25 16.50 -3.76 -4.34
N SER A 26 17.66 -3.20 -4.71
CA SER A 26 18.28 -2.12 -3.96
C SER A 26 17.79 -0.78 -4.50
N GLY A 27 17.23 0.06 -3.64
CA GLY A 27 16.72 1.37 -4.03
C GLY A 27 15.67 1.91 -3.06
N ILE A 28 14.58 2.42 -3.63
CA ILE A 28 13.45 3.01 -2.90
C ILE A 28 12.18 2.19 -3.13
N LYS A 29 11.16 2.43 -2.31
CA LYS A 29 9.84 1.86 -2.45
C LYS A 29 8.79 2.96 -2.44
N ARG A 30 7.90 2.94 -3.43
CA ARG A 30 6.76 3.86 -3.54
C ARG A 30 5.49 3.17 -3.09
N HIS A 31 4.79 3.75 -2.13
CA HIS A 31 3.51 3.29 -1.58
C HIS A 31 2.44 4.25 -2.07
N ILE A 32 1.48 3.75 -2.85
CA ILE A 32 0.51 4.60 -3.53
C ILE A 32 -0.90 4.12 -3.22
N ALA A 33 -1.74 5.06 -2.75
CA ALA A 33 -3.16 4.86 -2.59
C ALA A 33 -3.92 5.58 -3.71
N VAL A 34 -4.71 4.84 -4.49
CA VAL A 34 -5.51 5.35 -5.61
C VAL A 34 -7.00 5.08 -5.42
N ASP A 35 -7.85 5.89 -6.06
CA ASP A 35 -9.26 5.55 -6.19
C ASP A 35 -9.52 4.52 -7.32
N THR A 36 -10.78 4.21 -7.57
CA THR A 36 -11.17 3.24 -8.61
C THR A 36 -10.99 3.76 -10.04
N GLN A 37 -10.72 5.06 -10.23
CA GLN A 37 -10.38 5.66 -11.52
C GLN A 37 -8.86 5.78 -11.71
N GLY A 38 -8.07 5.39 -10.70
CA GLY A 38 -6.61 5.41 -10.76
C GLY A 38 -5.99 6.75 -10.34
N PHE A 39 -6.77 7.70 -9.82
CA PHE A 39 -6.19 8.96 -9.33
C PHE A 39 -5.49 8.75 -7.99
N PRO A 40 -4.25 9.26 -7.81
CA PRO A 40 -3.53 9.14 -6.55
C PRO A 40 -4.08 10.09 -5.48
N HIS A 41 -4.30 9.56 -4.28
CA HIS A 41 -4.77 10.31 -3.10
C HIS A 41 -3.77 10.33 -1.95
N ALA A 42 -2.88 9.35 -1.88
CA ALA A 42 -1.78 9.34 -0.91
C ALA A 42 -0.54 8.66 -1.51
N VAL A 43 0.63 9.26 -1.28
CA VAL A 43 1.92 8.74 -1.75
C VAL A 43 2.95 8.87 -0.64
N ALA A 44 3.68 7.79 -0.37
CA ALA A 44 4.91 7.83 0.40
C ALA A 44 6.04 7.18 -0.40
N VAL A 45 7.25 7.73 -0.29
CA VAL A 45 8.47 7.16 -0.84
C VAL A 45 9.41 6.91 0.32
N THR A 46 9.86 5.67 0.44
CA THR A 46 10.74 5.19 1.51
C THR A 46 11.95 4.49 0.92
N THR A 47 12.93 4.15 1.76
CA THR A 47 13.95 3.16 1.40
C THR A 47 13.30 1.77 1.21
N ALA A 48 13.89 0.91 0.39
CA ALA A 48 13.23 -0.30 -0.13
C ALA A 48 12.95 -1.41 0.91
N GLU A 49 13.68 -1.41 2.02
CA GLU A 49 13.51 -2.32 3.16
C GLU A 49 12.25 -2.03 3.99
N VAL A 50 11.69 -0.82 3.88
CA VAL A 50 10.43 -0.50 4.57
C VAL A 50 9.32 -1.40 4.04
N THR A 51 8.59 -1.99 4.98
CA THR A 51 7.50 -2.90 4.64
C THR A 51 6.33 -2.15 4.01
N ASP A 52 5.62 -2.84 3.13
CA ASP A 52 4.48 -2.26 2.39
C ASP A 52 3.41 -1.73 3.36
N ARG A 53 3.17 -2.46 4.45
CA ARG A 53 2.26 -2.05 5.55
C ARG A 53 2.70 -0.74 6.21
N GLN A 54 3.97 -0.61 6.58
CA GLN A 54 4.49 0.60 7.24
C GLN A 54 4.41 1.81 6.31
N GLY A 55 4.87 1.67 5.06
CA GLY A 55 4.85 2.77 4.11
C GLY A 55 3.44 3.19 3.69
N ALA A 56 2.50 2.24 3.60
CA ALA A 56 1.09 2.56 3.40
C ALA A 56 0.51 3.38 4.57
N LEU A 57 0.74 2.96 5.83
CA LEU A 57 0.29 3.72 6.99
C LEU A 57 0.89 5.13 7.02
N GLU A 58 2.16 5.27 6.64
CA GLU A 58 2.81 6.57 6.51
C GLU A 58 2.13 7.45 5.45
N ALA A 59 1.84 6.91 4.26
CA ALA A 59 1.12 7.62 3.21
C ALA A 59 -0.26 8.10 3.68
N LEU A 60 -1.04 7.19 4.30
CA LEU A 60 -2.38 7.51 4.81
C LEU A 60 -2.34 8.58 5.90
N LYS A 61 -1.37 8.51 6.82
CA LYS A 61 -1.22 9.47 7.91
C LYS A 61 -0.93 10.88 7.38
N ARG A 62 -0.03 11.00 6.40
CA ARG A 62 0.33 12.28 5.76
C ARG A 62 -0.85 12.91 5.02
N CYS A 63 -1.72 12.10 4.43
CA CYS A 63 -2.84 12.57 3.60
C CYS A 63 -4.22 12.49 4.30
N ARG A 64 -4.26 12.26 5.62
CA ARG A 64 -5.49 12.01 6.39
C ARG A 64 -6.62 13.02 6.11
N SER A 65 -6.29 14.31 6.02
CA SER A 65 -7.27 15.39 5.81
C SER A 65 -8.08 15.23 4.50
N GLY A 66 -7.48 14.66 3.46
CA GLY A 66 -8.15 14.41 2.17
C GLY A 66 -8.91 13.08 2.10
N LEU A 67 -8.76 12.21 3.11
CA LEU A 67 -9.22 10.82 3.05
C LEU A 67 -10.48 10.55 3.90
N GLY A 68 -11.12 11.58 4.45
CA GLY A 68 -12.25 11.43 5.37
C GLY A 68 -13.52 10.77 4.79
N ARG A 69 -13.59 10.58 3.46
CA ARG A 69 -14.70 9.88 2.77
C ARG A 69 -14.38 8.43 2.40
N VAL A 70 -13.16 7.97 2.67
CA VAL A 70 -12.76 6.59 2.38
C VAL A 70 -13.55 5.65 3.29
N LYS A 71 -14.27 4.69 2.70
CA LYS A 71 -14.98 3.65 3.46
C LYS A 71 -14.28 2.29 3.41
N ARG A 72 -13.56 2.03 2.33
CA ARG A 72 -12.93 0.73 2.04
C ARG A 72 -11.52 0.93 1.51
N LEU A 73 -10.59 0.19 2.08
CA LEU A 73 -9.21 0.08 1.64
C LEU A 73 -8.98 -1.33 1.08
N LEU A 74 -8.76 -1.45 -0.23
CA LEU A 74 -8.44 -2.72 -0.89
C LEU A 74 -6.93 -2.84 -1.03
N CYS A 75 -6.37 -3.98 -0.65
CA CYS A 75 -4.94 -4.28 -0.75
C CYS A 75 -4.72 -5.77 -0.98
N ASP A 76 -3.51 -6.17 -1.36
CA ASP A 76 -3.19 -7.57 -1.61
C ASP A 76 -2.86 -8.35 -0.32
N SER A 77 -2.45 -9.62 -0.45
CA SER A 77 -2.11 -10.47 0.70
C SER A 77 -0.89 -10.02 1.50
N GLY A 78 -0.03 -9.15 0.95
CA GLY A 78 1.11 -8.57 1.67
C GLY A 78 0.70 -7.63 2.81
N TYR A 79 -0.55 -7.16 2.80
CA TYR A 79 -1.12 -6.26 3.80
C TYR A 79 -1.95 -6.95 4.89
N THR A 80 -1.84 -8.28 4.99
CA THR A 80 -2.58 -9.05 6.01
C THR A 80 -2.11 -8.75 7.44
N GLY A 81 -3.02 -8.99 8.39
CA GLY A 81 -2.79 -8.91 9.84
C GLY A 81 -3.60 -7.80 10.53
N ASP A 82 -4.10 -8.11 11.73
CA ASP A 82 -4.90 -7.19 12.54
C ASP A 82 -4.20 -5.84 12.81
N PRO A 83 -2.89 -5.79 13.11
CA PRO A 83 -2.21 -4.52 13.37
C PRO A 83 -2.27 -3.53 12.20
N PHE A 84 -2.31 -4.02 10.96
CA PHE A 84 -2.45 -3.13 9.80
C PHE A 84 -3.86 -2.56 9.69
N ALA A 85 -4.88 -3.40 9.87
CA ALA A 85 -6.27 -2.96 9.85
C ALA A 85 -6.57 -1.95 10.98
N GLU A 86 -6.06 -2.21 12.18
CA GLU A 86 -6.14 -1.30 13.32
C GLU A 86 -5.45 0.03 13.02
N GLY A 87 -4.22 0.01 12.49
CA GLY A 87 -3.50 1.22 12.11
C GLY A 87 -4.25 2.06 11.06
N VAL A 88 -4.87 1.42 10.07
CA VAL A 88 -5.71 2.12 9.08
C VAL A 88 -6.91 2.79 9.76
N GLN A 89 -7.57 2.08 10.68
CA GLN A 89 -8.72 2.62 11.42
C GLN A 89 -8.34 3.75 12.38
N ASP A 90 -7.15 3.70 12.98
CA ASP A 90 -6.70 4.76 13.87
C ASP A 90 -6.38 6.04 13.09
N ILE A 91 -5.95 5.91 11.83
CA ILE A 91 -5.67 7.04 10.95
C ILE A 91 -6.96 7.59 10.30
N LEU A 92 -7.76 6.72 9.69
CA LEU A 92 -8.90 7.10 8.83
C LEU A 92 -10.26 7.00 9.54
N GLY A 93 -10.33 6.32 10.67
CA GLY A 93 -11.54 6.10 11.47
C GLY A 93 -12.02 4.64 11.48
N LYS A 94 -12.68 4.24 12.57
CA LYS A 94 -13.21 2.88 12.79
C LYS A 94 -14.24 2.42 11.74
N HIS A 95 -14.81 3.36 10.98
CA HIS A 95 -15.75 3.06 9.89
C HIS A 95 -15.06 2.51 8.63
N VAL A 96 -13.72 2.58 8.53
CA VAL A 96 -12.98 2.08 7.39
C VAL A 96 -12.74 0.58 7.51
N THR A 97 -13.12 -0.17 6.47
CA THR A 97 -12.84 -1.61 6.37
C THR A 97 -11.64 -1.86 5.46
N VAL A 98 -10.65 -2.62 5.95
CA VAL A 98 -9.57 -3.15 5.12
C VAL A 98 -10.02 -4.48 4.50
N GLN A 99 -9.88 -4.57 3.19
CA GLN A 99 -10.25 -5.74 2.40
C GLN A 99 -9.01 -6.30 1.71
N ILE A 100 -8.73 -7.58 1.98
CA ILE A 100 -7.64 -8.28 1.30
C ILE A 100 -8.18 -8.93 0.02
N ALA A 101 -7.53 -8.62 -1.10
CA ALA A 101 -7.71 -9.32 -2.36
C ALA A 101 -6.98 -10.66 -2.29
N LYS A 102 -7.72 -11.75 -2.10
CA LYS A 102 -7.18 -13.12 -2.13
C LYS A 102 -7.29 -13.67 -3.55
N ARG A 103 -6.20 -14.24 -4.08
CA ARG A 103 -6.24 -15.10 -5.27
C ARG A 103 -6.63 -16.51 -4.83
N SER A 104 -7.78 -17.00 -5.27
CA SER A 104 -8.24 -18.37 -5.02
C SER A 104 -7.79 -19.36 -6.11
N GLU A 105 -7.48 -18.88 -7.31
CA GLU A 105 -7.10 -19.71 -8.46
C GLU A 105 -5.65 -19.39 -8.86
N LEU A 106 -4.75 -20.32 -8.53
CA LEU A 106 -3.37 -20.30 -9.00
C LEU A 106 -3.40 -20.58 -10.52
N HIS A 107 -2.69 -19.76 -11.30
CA HIS A 107 -2.41 -19.93 -12.74
C HIS A 107 -3.43 -19.44 -13.79
N THR A 108 -4.58 -18.87 -13.40
CA THR A 108 -5.50 -18.24 -14.38
C THR A 108 -5.75 -16.78 -14.00
N PHE A 109 -5.82 -15.88 -15.00
CA PHE A 109 -6.30 -14.51 -14.77
C PHE A 109 -7.82 -14.54 -14.64
N LYS A 110 -8.33 -14.08 -13.49
CA LYS A 110 -9.76 -13.99 -13.22
C LYS A 110 -10.08 -12.64 -12.61
N VAL A 111 -11.01 -11.93 -13.24
CA VAL A 111 -11.50 -10.65 -12.74
C VAL A 111 -12.27 -10.89 -11.45
N MET A 112 -11.87 -10.19 -10.38
CA MET A 112 -12.61 -10.20 -9.12
C MET A 112 -13.84 -9.28 -9.23
N PRO A 113 -14.99 -9.66 -8.65
CA PRO A 113 -16.15 -8.79 -8.58
C PRO A 113 -15.80 -7.45 -7.90
N LYS A 114 -16.41 -6.36 -8.37
CA LYS A 114 -16.23 -5.03 -7.79
C LYS A 114 -16.76 -5.03 -6.34
N ARG A 115 -15.91 -4.63 -5.38
CA ARG A 115 -16.21 -4.65 -3.95
C ARG A 115 -16.68 -3.31 -3.39
#